data_AF-A0A7W1U565-F1
#
_entry.id   AF-A0A7W1U565-F1
#
_cell.length_a   1.000
_cell.length_b   1.000
_cell.length_c   1.000
_cell.angle_alpha   90.00
_cell.angle_beta   90.00
_cell.angle_gamma   90.00
#
_symmetry.space_group_name_H-M   'P 1'
#
loop_
_entity.id
_entity.type
_entity.pdbx_description
1 polymer ?
#
loop_
_entity_poly.entity_id
_entity_poly.type
_entity_poly.pdbx_seq_one_letter_code
_entity_poly.pdbx_strand_id
1 'polypeptide(L)'
;MPLHPAWVKNVARRVLWTAFDKDITTQERSAMKTFFGSKCAYCNEALVRRWHADHLVSVHKSGSNHAANRVPSCPRCNEQEKREMDWLEFLVLKCGDDSEAFRSRKKKIDEWQATHSNIRTITREQREAWRTEVDGLSSAIDASWERLRALGTKIPKD
;
A
#
# COMPACT_ATOMS: atom_id res chain seq x y z
N MET A 1 18.12 0.60 11.05
CA MET A 1 16.96 -0.12 11.61
C MET A 1 17.44 -1.52 11.97
N PRO A 2 17.27 -1.99 13.22
CA PRO A 2 17.73 -3.31 13.60
C PRO A 2 17.01 -4.37 12.77
N LEU A 3 17.78 -5.34 12.25
CA LEU A 3 17.23 -6.47 11.51
C LEU A 3 16.44 -7.35 12.50
N HIS A 4 15.11 -7.33 12.36
CA HIS A 4 14.18 -8.06 13.22
C HIS A 4 13.25 -8.92 12.34
N PRO A 5 12.79 -10.11 12.79
CA PRO A 5 11.89 -10.97 12.02
C PRO A 5 10.66 -10.25 11.47
N ALA A 6 10.14 -9.27 12.20
CA ALA A 6 9.03 -8.44 11.75
C ALA A 6 9.29 -7.78 10.39
N TRP A 7 10.51 -7.30 10.12
CA TRP A 7 10.86 -6.70 8.83
C TRP A 7 10.86 -7.75 7.71
N VAL A 8 11.45 -8.93 7.94
CA VAL A 8 11.49 -10.03 6.96
C VAL A 8 10.08 -10.52 6.65
N LYS A 9 9.24 -10.72 7.68
CA LYS A 9 7.83 -11.10 7.51
C LYS A 9 7.05 -10.07 6.70
N ASN A 10 7.30 -8.78 6.93
CA ASN A 10 6.67 -7.70 6.15
C ASN A 10 7.12 -7.71 4.68
N VAL A 11 8.40 -7.94 4.39
CA VAL A 11 8.90 -8.07 3.02
C VAL A 11 8.32 -9.32 2.34
N ALA A 12 8.36 -10.47 3.01
CA ALA A 12 7.81 -11.72 2.49
C ALA A 12 6.33 -11.61 2.13
N ARG A 13 5.52 -11.01 3.02
CA ARG A 13 4.11 -10.72 2.76
C ARG A 13 3.92 -9.90 1.48
N ARG A 14 4.73 -8.87 1.26
CA ARG A 14 4.65 -8.01 0.07
C ARG A 14 5.01 -8.78 -1.20
N VAL A 15 6.06 -9.60 -1.16
CA VAL A 15 6.47 -10.43 -2.30
C VAL A 15 5.37 -11.43 -2.68
N LEU A 16 4.82 -12.15 -1.69
CA LEU A 16 3.73 -13.10 -1.92
C LEU A 16 2.47 -12.38 -2.44
N TRP A 17 2.17 -11.18 -1.93
CA TRP A 17 1.07 -10.37 -2.45
C TRP A 17 1.27 -10.01 -3.92
N THR A 18 2.47 -9.58 -4.34
CA THR A 18 2.76 -9.24 -5.73
C THR A 18 2.71 -10.47 -6.67
N ALA A 19 3.05 -11.66 -6.16
CA ALA A 19 2.89 -12.91 -6.92
C ALA A 19 1.40 -13.25 -7.17
N PHE A 20 0.54 -12.92 -6.21
CA PHE A 20 -0.89 -13.19 -6.27
C PHE A 20 -1.68 -12.11 -7.03
N ASP A 21 -1.35 -10.84 -6.76
CA ASP A 21 -1.96 -9.64 -7.30
C ASP A 21 -0.85 -8.72 -7.83
N LYS A 22 -0.65 -8.76 -9.15
CA LYS A 22 0.48 -8.10 -9.82
C LYS A 22 0.46 -6.60 -9.56
N ASP A 23 1.63 -6.03 -9.26
CA ASP A 23 1.76 -4.59 -9.07
C ASP A 23 1.58 -3.82 -10.39
N ILE A 24 1.20 -2.54 -10.29
CA ILE A 24 1.06 -1.68 -11.46
C ILE A 24 2.37 -1.57 -12.25
N THR A 25 2.23 -1.59 -13.56
CA THR A 25 3.34 -1.40 -14.50
C THR A 25 3.84 0.05 -14.49
N THR A 26 5.05 0.25 -15.01
CA THR A 26 5.61 1.60 -15.24
C THR A 26 4.71 2.46 -16.13
N GLN A 27 4.05 1.84 -17.13
CA GLN A 27 3.13 2.52 -18.04
C GLN A 27 1.88 3.00 -17.28
N GLU A 28 1.27 2.14 -16.46
CA GLU A 28 0.14 2.53 -15.61
C GLU A 28 0.51 3.62 -14.60
N ARG A 29 1.71 3.55 -14.01
CA ARG A 29 2.23 4.62 -13.13
C ARG A 29 2.35 5.95 -13.85
N SER A 30 2.85 5.93 -15.09
CA SER A 30 2.98 7.12 -15.91
C SER A 30 1.61 7.68 -16.29
N ALA A 31 0.69 6.82 -16.76
CA ALA A 31 -0.67 7.19 -17.14
C ALA A 31 -1.42 7.83 -15.96
N MET A 32 -1.31 7.23 -14.77
CA MET A 32 -1.86 7.78 -13.53
C MET A 32 -1.28 9.16 -13.22
N LYS A 33 0.05 9.33 -13.21
CA LYS A 33 0.66 10.64 -12.93
C LYS A 33 0.18 11.71 -13.94
N THR A 34 0.08 11.36 -15.22
CA THR A 34 -0.41 12.24 -16.28
C THR A 34 -1.88 12.61 -16.08
N PHE A 35 -2.75 11.64 -15.78
CA PHE A 35 -4.18 11.87 -15.53
C PHE A 35 -4.42 12.89 -14.41
N PHE A 36 -3.65 12.77 -13.32
CA PHE A 36 -3.70 13.71 -12.20
C PHE A 36 -2.95 15.03 -12.46
N GLY A 37 -2.41 15.26 -13.66
CA GLY A 37 -1.71 16.49 -14.02
C GLY A 37 -0.40 16.67 -13.26
N SER A 38 0.29 15.57 -12.94
CA SER A 38 1.48 15.55 -12.09
C SER A 38 1.26 16.22 -10.72
N LYS A 39 0.06 16.09 -10.14
CA LYS A 39 -0.29 16.60 -8.82
C LYS A 39 -0.72 15.48 -7.88
N CYS A 40 -0.53 15.71 -6.58
CA CYS A 40 -1.02 14.82 -5.54
C CYS A 40 -2.56 14.75 -5.57
N ALA A 41 -3.13 13.56 -5.56
CA ALA A 41 -4.59 13.37 -5.55
C ALA A 41 -5.26 13.97 -4.31
N TYR A 42 -4.54 14.07 -3.18
CA TYR A 42 -5.10 14.54 -1.91
C TYR A 42 -4.92 16.04 -1.68
N CYS A 43 -3.70 16.57 -1.82
CA CYS A 43 -3.41 17.98 -1.55
C CYS A 43 -3.31 18.86 -2.81
N ASN A 44 -3.35 18.27 -4.01
CA ASN A 44 -3.22 18.96 -5.30
C ASN A 44 -1.88 19.71 -5.52
N GLU A 45 -0.89 19.51 -4.66
CA GLU A 45 0.47 20.04 -4.86
C GLU A 45 1.20 19.29 -5.99
N ALA A 46 2.12 19.99 -6.67
CA ALA A 46 2.91 19.42 -7.75
C ALA A 46 3.84 18.28 -7.27
N LEU A 47 3.86 17.18 -8.00
CA LEU A 47 4.69 16.01 -7.75
C LEU A 47 6.03 16.15 -8.48
N VAL A 48 7.02 16.67 -7.77
CA VAL A 48 8.39 16.88 -8.24
C VAL A 48 9.15 15.55 -8.44
N ARG A 49 10.06 15.17 -7.52
CA ARG A 49 10.97 14.03 -7.69
C ARG A 49 10.48 12.72 -7.04
N ARG A 50 9.96 12.78 -5.83
CA ARG A 50 9.47 11.61 -5.09
C ARG A 50 7.95 11.67 -4.95
N TRP A 51 7.28 10.61 -5.38
CA TRP A 51 5.84 10.42 -5.24
C TRP A 51 5.55 8.92 -5.12
N HIS A 52 4.38 8.60 -4.57
CA HIS A 52 3.94 7.24 -4.29
C HIS A 52 2.67 6.95 -5.07
N ALA A 53 2.57 5.72 -5.61
CA ALA A 53 1.29 5.18 -6.02
C ALA A 53 0.61 4.67 -4.75
N ASP A 54 -0.18 5.52 -4.10
CA ASP A 54 -0.82 5.20 -2.83
C ASP A 54 -2.07 4.35 -3.07
N HIS A 55 -2.28 3.39 -2.17
CA HIS A 55 -3.47 2.57 -2.11
C HIS A 55 -4.64 3.38 -1.55
N LEU A 56 -5.75 3.48 -2.30
CA LEU A 56 -6.99 4.08 -1.78
C LEU A 56 -7.57 3.21 -0.65
N VAL A 57 -7.67 1.91 -0.91
CA VAL A 57 -7.95 0.88 0.08
C VAL A 57 -6.64 0.16 0.37
N SER A 58 -6.19 0.14 1.63
CA SER A 58 -4.93 -0.51 1.98
C SER A 58 -4.98 -2.03 1.79
N VAL A 59 -3.84 -2.66 1.55
CA VAL A 59 -3.74 -4.13 1.40
C VAL A 59 -4.27 -4.84 2.65
N HIS A 60 -4.09 -4.25 3.84
CA HIS A 60 -4.63 -4.77 5.10
C HIS A 60 -6.16 -4.81 5.09
N LYS A 61 -6.80 -3.81 4.47
CA LYS A 61 -8.24 -3.72 4.27
C LYS A 61 -8.69 -4.26 2.92
N SER A 62 -7.99 -5.26 2.38
CA SER A 62 -8.40 -5.94 1.15
C SER A 62 -8.24 -5.14 -0.15
N GLY A 63 -7.46 -4.07 -0.16
CA GLY A 63 -7.17 -3.32 -1.37
C GLY A 63 -6.27 -4.07 -2.35
N SER A 64 -6.61 -4.02 -3.63
CA SER A 64 -5.82 -4.63 -4.70
C SER A 64 -4.63 -3.77 -5.11
N ASN A 65 -3.73 -4.34 -5.91
CA ASN A 65 -2.66 -3.65 -6.60
C ASN A 65 -3.10 -3.06 -7.94
N HIS A 66 -4.36 -3.22 -8.32
CA HIS A 66 -4.90 -2.67 -9.55
C HIS A 66 -4.75 -1.15 -9.63
N ALA A 67 -4.56 -0.62 -10.83
CA ALA A 67 -4.42 0.81 -11.08
C ALA A 67 -5.60 1.64 -10.53
N ALA A 68 -6.83 1.12 -10.57
CA ALA A 68 -8.00 1.76 -9.97
C ALA A 68 -7.90 1.94 -8.44
N ASN A 69 -7.15 1.08 -7.74
CA ASN A 69 -6.91 1.25 -6.31
C ASN A 69 -5.64 2.07 -6.03
N ARG A 70 -5.15 2.83 -7.02
CA ARG A 70 -3.93 3.62 -6.92
C ARG A 70 -4.17 5.06 -7.31
N VAL A 71 -3.59 5.97 -6.53
CA VAL A 71 -3.55 7.39 -6.87
C VAL A 71 -2.16 7.96 -6.61
N PRO A 72 -1.74 9.01 -7.33
CA PRO A 72 -0.44 9.60 -7.10
C PRO A 72 -0.48 10.48 -5.85
N SER A 73 0.41 10.24 -4.89
CA SER A 73 0.45 10.91 -3.59
C SER A 73 1.85 11.45 -3.30
N CYS A 74 1.93 12.62 -2.67
CA CYS A 74 3.20 13.16 -2.19
C CYS A 74 3.66 12.40 -0.91
N PRO A 75 4.96 12.41 -0.57
CA PRO A 75 5.46 11.72 0.62
C PRO A 75 4.78 12.17 1.92
N ARG A 76 4.47 13.47 2.05
CA ARG A 76 3.77 14.01 3.22
C ARG A 76 2.38 13.39 3.39
N CYS A 77 1.56 13.40 2.34
CA CYS A 77 0.22 12.82 2.39
C CYS A 77 0.27 11.31 2.64
N ASN A 78 1.12 10.58 1.91
CA ASN A 78 1.20 9.13 1.98
C ASN A 78 1.82 8.61 3.29
N GLU A 79 3.02 9.08 3.65
CA GLU A 79 3.85 8.47 4.69
C GLU A 79 3.60 9.08 6.09
N GLN A 80 3.15 10.34 6.14
CA GLN A 80 3.06 11.08 7.39
C GLN A 80 1.63 11.26 7.87
N GLU A 81 0.71 11.62 6.96
CA GLU A 81 -0.63 12.07 7.33
C GLU A 81 -1.71 10.99 7.16
N LYS A 82 -1.90 10.41 5.95
CA LYS A 82 -2.95 9.42 5.68
C LYS A 82 -2.68 8.09 6.39
N ARG A 83 -1.53 7.47 6.09
CA ARG A 83 -1.17 6.12 6.56
C ARG A 83 -2.32 5.12 6.26
N GLU A 84 -2.89 4.49 7.29
CA GLU A 84 -3.97 3.50 7.20
C GLU A 84 -5.38 4.12 7.28
N MET A 85 -5.48 5.45 7.39
CA MET A 85 -6.77 6.16 7.35
C MET A 85 -7.48 5.89 6.03
N ASP A 86 -8.81 5.82 6.08
CA ASP A 86 -9.60 5.76 4.86
C ASP A 86 -9.32 6.99 3.99
N TRP A 87 -9.21 6.77 2.67
CA TRP A 87 -8.81 7.84 1.77
C TRP A 87 -9.85 8.95 1.67
N LEU A 88 -11.14 8.63 1.84
CA LEU A 88 -12.22 9.61 1.76
C LEU A 88 -12.25 10.45 3.03
N GLU A 89 -12.11 9.81 4.21
CA GLU A 89 -11.92 10.51 5.48
C GLU A 89 -10.69 11.44 5.42
N PHE A 90 -9.57 10.94 4.90
CA PHE A 90 -8.38 11.73 4.73
C PHE A 90 -8.59 12.91 3.76
N LEU A 91 -9.30 12.70 2.66
CA LEU A 91 -9.58 13.75 1.70
C LEU A 91 -10.44 14.87 2.32
N VAL A 92 -11.41 14.53 3.16
CA VAL A 92 -12.19 15.50 3.94
C VAL A 92 -11.25 16.35 4.80
N LEU A 93 -10.37 15.72 5.58
CA LEU A 93 -9.39 16.44 6.42
C LEU A 93 -8.45 17.32 5.60
N LYS A 94 -8.01 16.88 4.41
CA LYS A 94 -7.11 17.65 3.55
C LYS A 94 -7.78 18.83 2.85
N CYS A 95 -9.09 18.83 2.72
CA CYS A 95 -9.83 19.95 2.13
C CYS A 95 -10.39 20.90 3.20
N GLY A 96 -10.65 20.42 4.42
CA GLY A 96 -11.27 21.24 5.47
C GLY A 96 -12.63 21.77 4.99
N ASP A 97 -12.85 23.07 5.14
CA ASP A 97 -14.11 23.73 4.74
C ASP A 97 -14.20 24.02 3.22
N ASP A 98 -13.14 23.73 2.44
CA ASP A 98 -13.13 23.92 0.99
C ASP A 98 -13.90 22.81 0.28
N SER A 99 -15.22 22.96 0.25
CA SER A 99 -16.16 22.04 -0.40
C SER A 99 -15.95 21.91 -1.91
N GLU A 100 -15.39 22.92 -2.58
CA GLU A 100 -15.09 22.86 -4.00
C GLU A 100 -13.84 22.01 -4.26
N ALA A 101 -12.78 22.22 -3.48
CA ALA A 101 -11.59 21.37 -3.54
C ALA A 101 -11.93 19.91 -3.24
N PHE A 102 -12.76 19.64 -2.22
CA PHE A 102 -13.21 18.28 -1.91
C PHE A 102 -13.93 17.65 -3.10
N ARG A 103 -14.96 18.32 -3.63
CA ARG A 103 -15.75 17.80 -4.77
C ARG A 103 -14.88 17.56 -6.00
N SER A 104 -14.01 18.51 -6.31
CA SER A 104 -13.11 18.44 -7.48
C SER A 104 -12.13 17.27 -7.36
N ARG A 105 -11.46 17.13 -6.22
CA ARG A 105 -10.48 16.06 -5.97
C ARG A 105 -11.15 14.69 -5.90
N LYS A 106 -12.27 14.57 -5.20
CA LYS A 106 -13.05 13.33 -5.11
C LYS A 106 -13.52 12.88 -6.49
N LYS A 107 -14.12 13.80 -7.27
CA LYS A 107 -14.56 13.53 -8.64
C LYS A 107 -13.42 12.97 -9.49
N LYS A 108 -12.23 13.56 -9.39
CA LYS A 108 -11.06 13.10 -10.16
C LYS A 108 -10.59 11.70 -9.74
N ILE A 109 -10.65 11.37 -8.45
CA ILE A 109 -10.37 10.01 -7.98
C ILE A 109 -11.44 9.03 -8.49
N ASP A 110 -12.72 9.38 -8.39
CA ASP A 110 -13.83 8.54 -8.86
C ASP A 110 -13.71 8.28 -10.39
N GLU A 111 -13.37 9.30 -11.19
CA GLU A 111 -13.15 9.17 -12.64
C GLU A 111 -11.97 8.24 -12.98
N TRP A 112 -10.88 8.35 -12.22
CA TRP A 112 -9.74 7.43 -12.36
C TRP A 112 -10.14 5.98 -12.07
N GLN A 113 -10.93 5.76 -11.02
CA GLN A 113 -11.46 4.43 -10.69
C GLN A 113 -12.37 3.89 -11.80
N ALA A 114 -13.28 4.72 -12.32
CA ALA A 114 -14.22 4.31 -13.37
C ALA A 114 -13.52 3.90 -14.67
N THR A 115 -12.48 4.64 -15.07
CA THR A 115 -11.68 4.36 -16.28
C THR A 115 -10.82 3.09 -16.18
N HIS A 116 -10.59 2.60 -14.96
CA HIS A 116 -9.77 1.41 -14.67
C HIS A 116 -10.59 0.34 -13.94
N SER A 117 -11.91 0.29 -14.16
CA SER A 117 -12.86 -0.55 -13.41
C SER A 117 -12.85 -2.04 -13.79
N ASN A 118 -12.07 -2.46 -14.81
CA ASN A 118 -11.82 -3.87 -15.15
C ASN A 118 -10.90 -4.57 -14.12
N ILE A 119 -11.21 -4.38 -12.85
CA ILE A 119 -10.51 -4.93 -11.70
C ILE A 119 -10.71 -6.44 -11.73
N ARG A 120 -9.62 -7.20 -11.71
CA ARG A 120 -9.67 -8.58 -11.26
C ARG A 120 -10.05 -8.59 -9.79
N THR A 121 -11.30 -8.90 -9.49
CA THR A 121 -11.77 -9.01 -8.10
C THR A 121 -11.13 -10.21 -7.44
N ILE A 122 -10.40 -9.98 -6.35
CA ILE A 122 -9.86 -11.02 -5.49
C ILE A 122 -11.00 -11.55 -4.63
N THR A 123 -11.35 -12.82 -4.80
CA THR A 123 -12.43 -13.43 -4.01
C THR A 123 -12.00 -13.61 -2.56
N ARG A 124 -12.97 -13.77 -1.65
CA ARG A 124 -12.70 -14.08 -0.24
C ARG A 124 -11.84 -15.34 -0.10
N GLU A 125 -12.18 -16.39 -0.84
CA GLU A 125 -11.45 -17.67 -0.83
C GLU A 125 -10.00 -17.51 -1.30
N GLN A 126 -9.77 -16.78 -2.38
CA GLN A 126 -8.40 -16.54 -2.85
C GLN A 126 -7.57 -15.73 -1.83
N ARG A 127 -8.21 -14.78 -1.13
CA ARG A 127 -7.57 -14.02 -0.06
C ARG A 127 -7.26 -14.89 1.16
N GLU A 128 -8.17 -15.78 1.53
CA GLU A 128 -7.96 -16.74 2.62
C GLU A 128 -6.81 -17.70 2.28
N ALA A 129 -6.76 -18.20 1.04
CA ALA A 129 -5.65 -19.03 0.58
C ALA A 129 -4.30 -18.28 0.67
N TRP A 130 -4.25 -17.03 0.17
CA TRP A 130 -3.04 -16.20 0.29
C TRP A 130 -2.64 -15.96 1.75
N ARG A 131 -3.61 -15.71 2.64
CA ARG A 131 -3.35 -15.48 4.06
C ARG A 131 -2.74 -16.73 4.71
N THR A 132 -3.29 -17.90 4.43
CA THR A 132 -2.78 -19.18 4.93
C THR A 132 -1.30 -19.38 4.54
N GLU A 133 -0.93 -19.08 3.29
CA GLU A 133 0.46 -19.16 2.83
C GLU A 133 1.38 -18.17 3.57
N VAL A 134 0.93 -16.92 3.74
CA VAL A 134 1.69 -15.88 4.46
C VAL A 134 1.88 -16.23 5.93
N ASP A 135 0.86 -16.76 6.58
CA ASP A 135 0.87 -17.13 8.00
C ASP A 135 1.77 -18.35 8.23
N GLY A 136 1.74 -19.32 7.31
CA GLY A 136 2.66 -20.46 7.29
C GLY A 136 4.12 -20.03 7.20
N LEU A 137 4.46 -19.17 6.23
CA LEU A 137 5.83 -18.64 6.09
C LEU A 137 6.26 -17.79 7.29
N SER A 138 5.36 -16.96 7.82
CA SER A 138 5.61 -16.14 9.01
C SER A 138 5.96 -17.01 10.22
N SER A 139 5.21 -18.09 10.43
CA SER A 139 5.45 -19.06 11.50
C SER A 139 6.79 -19.78 11.33
N ALA A 140 7.16 -20.14 10.11
CA ALA A 140 8.46 -20.77 9.81
C ALA A 140 9.64 -19.82 10.08
N ILE A 141 9.51 -18.53 9.78
CA ILE A 141 10.50 -17.49 10.09
C ILE A 141 10.68 -17.37 11.61
N ASP A 142 9.58 -17.26 12.35
CA ASP A 142 9.62 -17.12 13.81
C ASP A 142 10.25 -18.34 14.47
N ALA A 143 9.86 -19.56 14.08
CA ALA A 143 10.44 -20.79 14.59
C ALA A 143 11.96 -20.89 14.30
N SER A 144 12.39 -20.45 13.11
CA SER A 144 13.81 -20.45 12.74
C SER A 144 14.62 -19.42 13.54
N TRP A 145 14.05 -18.24 13.77
CA TRP A 145 14.63 -17.20 14.59
C TRP A 145 14.82 -17.66 16.05
N GLU A 146 13.81 -18.27 16.65
CA GLU A 146 13.87 -18.79 18.01
C GLU A 146 14.93 -19.89 18.17
N ARG A 147 15.01 -20.84 17.22
CA ARG A 147 16.05 -21.89 17.22
C ARG A 147 17.45 -21.28 17.19
N LEU A 148 17.71 -20.32 16.29
CA LEU A 148 19.04 -19.70 16.18
C LEU A 148 19.37 -18.84 17.41
N ARG A 149 18.39 -18.12 17.97
CA ARG A 149 18.59 -17.37 19.23
C ARG A 149 18.95 -18.28 20.40
N ALA A 150 18.31 -19.45 20.50
CA ALA A 150 18.61 -20.43 21.55
C ALA A 150 20.03 -21.03 21.44
N LEU A 151 20.59 -21.08 20.22
CA LEU A 151 22.00 -21.47 20.00
C LEU A 151 22.96 -20.34 20.39
N GLY A 152 22.62 -19.09 20.07
CA GLY A 152 23.48 -17.93 20.28
C GLY A 152 23.62 -17.43 21.72
N THR A 153 22.76 -17.86 22.65
CA THR A 153 22.84 -17.50 24.08
C THR A 153 23.79 -18.36 24.91
N LYS A 154 24.57 -19.25 24.28
CA LYS A 154 25.59 -20.10 24.94
C LYS A 154 27.03 -19.63 24.71
N ILE A 155 27.30 -18.32 24.69
CA ILE A 155 28.68 -17.83 24.81
C ILE A 155 28.91 -17.52 26.29
N PRO A 156 29.69 -18.34 27.03
CA PRO A 156 30.09 -18.01 28.38
C PRO A 156 30.78 -16.64 28.35
N LYS A 157 30.37 -15.74 29.24
CA LYS A 157 31.20 -14.59 29.55
C LYS A 157 32.27 -15.09 30.51
N ASP A 158 33.52 -15.11 30.06
CA ASP A 158 34.68 -15.14 30.95
C ASP A 158 34.69 -13.89 31.85
#